data_AF-A0A925LGE2-F1
#
_entry.id   AF-A0A925LGE2-F1
#
_cell.length_a   1.000
_cell.length_b   1.000
_cell.length_c   1.000
_cell.angle_alpha   90.00
_cell.angle_beta   90.00
_cell.angle_gamma   90.00
#
_symmetry.space_group_name_H-M   'P 1'
#
loop_
_entity.id
_entity.type
_entity.pdbx_description
1 polymer ?
#
loop_
_entity_poly.entity_id
_entity_poly.type
_entity_poly.pdbx_seq_one_letter_code
_entity_poly.pdbx_strand_id
1 'polypeptide(L)'
;DQLSGMIDINYKEDIAGNVLVQVEGIEFITLNGANKMGLAPAAAFSQLSKPIWTHLSNTNKDVFDLSQEIAPEYDNDKGGLKGLLLARGERPANYTDMVNTATYEASIKPSMIMNTQAQFDNLIHGVVTLINNVLAPNTGAPLALDTANAPYGLDGSQGIELFIRKSMNRYNATNQYNVEDPTNVYSLYSATNIEVNPDILMDYDKICLNKNVSNVSDNSVIQSMIGKWQEPFSSIEPGLSTKLNINEYYHDFISGIGNVGNSSYNKVSNQELMTMQIENQRSSNTAVSSDEELSNMIKFQHAYNAAAKVISVLDQMIEQVVQSLGLVGR
;
A
#
# COMPACT_ATOMS: atom_id res chain seq x y z
N ASP A 1 -11.01 14.23 15.92
CA ASP A 1 -10.37 13.02 16.47
C ASP A 1 -10.55 11.78 15.59
N GLN A 2 -11.76 11.27 15.35
CA GLN A 2 -11.89 10.09 14.47
C GLN A 2 -11.50 10.37 13.01
N LEU A 3 -11.93 11.53 12.47
CA LEU A 3 -11.59 11.93 11.11
C LEU A 3 -10.08 12.13 10.90
N SER A 4 -9.38 12.69 11.89
CA SER A 4 -7.92 12.89 11.85
C SER A 4 -7.13 11.58 11.83
N GLY A 5 -7.71 10.47 12.32
CA GLY A 5 -7.10 9.15 12.18
C GLY A 5 -7.16 8.60 10.74
N MET A 6 -8.12 9.06 9.94
CA MET A 6 -8.33 8.57 8.57
C MET A 6 -7.61 9.42 7.53
N ILE A 7 -7.60 10.75 7.73
CA ILE A 7 -7.13 11.71 6.75
C ILE A 7 -6.56 12.95 7.46
N ASP A 8 -5.64 13.67 6.80
CA ASP A 8 -5.14 14.91 7.36
C ASP A 8 -6.24 15.97 7.42
N ILE A 9 -6.41 16.58 8.60
CA ILE A 9 -7.43 17.60 8.83
C ILE A 9 -6.86 18.84 9.48
N ASN A 10 -7.44 19.97 9.13
CA ASN A 10 -7.29 21.23 9.84
C ASN A 10 -8.68 21.77 10.17
N TYR A 11 -8.86 22.38 11.33
CA TYR A 11 -10.15 22.95 11.72
C TYR A 11 -9.98 24.34 12.34
N LYS A 12 -11.01 25.16 12.17
CA LYS A 12 -11.11 26.49 12.79
C LYS A 12 -12.52 26.73 13.29
N GLU A 13 -12.64 27.45 14.39
CA GLU A 13 -13.92 27.90 14.93
C GLU A 13 -14.12 29.38 14.58
N ASP A 14 -15.29 29.72 14.06
CA ASP A 14 -15.65 31.11 13.81
C ASP A 14 -16.15 31.81 15.08
N ILE A 15 -16.35 33.14 15.00
CA ILE A 15 -16.81 33.96 16.14
C ILE A 15 -18.24 33.57 16.59
N ALA A 16 -19.01 32.89 15.73
CA ALA A 16 -20.35 32.40 16.03
C ALA A 16 -20.34 30.96 16.60
N GLY A 17 -19.18 30.34 16.79
CA GLY A 17 -19.02 28.98 17.31
C GLY A 17 -19.20 27.88 16.25
N ASN A 18 -19.21 28.23 14.96
CA ASN A 18 -19.28 27.23 13.90
C ASN A 18 -17.90 26.64 13.61
N VAL A 19 -17.82 25.31 13.51
CA VAL A 19 -16.59 24.60 13.19
C VAL A 19 -16.48 24.38 11.68
N LEU A 20 -15.42 24.91 11.10
CA LEU A 20 -15.06 24.73 9.70
C LEU A 20 -13.91 23.74 9.62
N VAL A 21 -14.03 22.72 8.77
CA VAL A 21 -13.04 21.65 8.65
C VAL A 21 -12.52 21.57 7.23
N GLN A 22 -11.20 21.57 7.12
CA GLN A 22 -10.45 21.31 5.90
C GLN A 22 -9.82 19.93 5.98
N VAL A 23 -9.75 19.26 4.83
CA VAL A 23 -9.22 17.91 4.63
C VAL A 23 -8.25 17.98 3.46
N GLU A 24 -6.99 17.58 3.67
CA GLU A 24 -5.92 17.71 2.65
C GLU A 24 -5.88 19.12 2.01
N GLY A 25 -6.06 20.15 2.84
CA GLY A 25 -6.07 21.57 2.43
C GLY A 25 -7.34 22.04 1.70
N ILE A 26 -8.36 21.20 1.54
CA ILE A 26 -9.62 21.53 0.85
C ILE A 26 -10.78 21.58 1.83
N GLU A 27 -11.70 22.54 1.65
CA GLU A 27 -12.87 22.70 2.52
C GLU A 27 -13.79 21.48 2.45
N PHE A 28 -13.98 20.83 3.60
CA PHE A 28 -14.83 19.65 3.73
C PHE A 28 -16.14 19.98 4.45
N ILE A 29 -16.08 20.71 5.56
CA ILE A 29 -17.25 21.21 6.29
C ILE A 29 -17.26 22.73 6.20
N THR A 30 -18.34 23.26 5.63
CA THR A 30 -18.60 24.70 5.45
C THR A 30 -19.86 25.11 6.21
N LEU A 31 -20.10 26.42 6.36
CA LEU A 31 -21.32 26.94 6.98
C LEU A 31 -22.62 26.42 6.33
N ASN A 32 -22.56 26.11 5.04
CA ASN A 32 -23.73 25.73 4.23
C ASN A 32 -23.88 24.21 4.05
N GLY A 33 -22.99 23.40 4.64
CA GLY A 33 -23.02 21.95 4.57
C GLY A 33 -21.66 21.30 4.34
N ALA A 34 -21.68 20.01 3.99
CA ALA A 34 -20.49 19.19 3.80
C ALA A 34 -20.26 18.86 2.32
N ASN A 35 -19.02 19.06 1.86
CA ASN A 35 -18.57 18.70 0.53
C ASN A 35 -18.28 17.20 0.48
N LYS A 36 -18.81 16.50 -0.54
CA LYS A 36 -18.64 15.05 -0.69
C LYS A 36 -17.43 14.70 -1.53
N MET A 37 -16.79 13.59 -1.17
CA MET A 37 -15.81 12.89 -2.01
C MET A 37 -16.54 11.90 -2.91
N GLY A 38 -16.06 11.76 -4.14
CA GLY A 38 -16.45 10.70 -5.07
C GLY A 38 -15.34 9.67 -5.22
N LEU A 39 -15.55 8.72 -6.12
CA LEU A 39 -14.57 7.70 -6.48
C LEU A 39 -14.27 7.78 -7.98
N ALA A 40 -13.00 7.60 -8.33
CA ALA A 40 -12.52 7.41 -9.69
C ALA A 40 -11.62 6.18 -9.75
N PRO A 41 -11.43 5.57 -10.94
CA PRO A 41 -10.40 4.55 -11.12
C PRO A 41 -9.02 5.07 -10.70
N ALA A 42 -8.23 4.26 -10.00
CA ALA A 42 -6.91 4.63 -9.50
C ALA A 42 -5.95 4.98 -10.64
N ALA A 43 -5.99 4.16 -11.70
CA ALA A 43 -5.30 4.38 -12.97
C ALA A 43 -6.20 3.94 -14.15
N ALA A 44 -5.79 4.23 -15.38
CA ALA A 44 -6.50 3.78 -16.57
C ALA A 44 -6.67 2.24 -16.55
N PHE A 45 -7.91 1.78 -16.76
CA PHE A 45 -8.28 0.36 -16.71
C PHE A 45 -8.05 -0.36 -15.36
N SER A 46 -7.71 0.36 -14.30
CA SER A 46 -7.60 -0.22 -12.97
C SER A 46 -8.98 -0.53 -12.39
N GLN A 47 -9.12 -1.70 -11.78
CA GLN A 47 -10.31 -2.06 -10.99
C GLN A 47 -10.28 -1.41 -9.59
N LEU A 48 -9.14 -0.83 -9.20
CA LEU A 48 -8.98 -0.14 -7.93
C LEU A 48 -9.55 1.28 -8.04
N SER A 49 -10.08 1.79 -6.93
CA SER A 49 -10.60 3.15 -6.86
C SER A 49 -9.71 4.06 -6.02
N LYS A 50 -9.70 5.34 -6.36
CA LYS A 50 -9.12 6.44 -5.58
C LYS A 50 -10.19 7.50 -5.27
N PRO A 51 -10.09 8.18 -4.12
CA PRO A 51 -11.02 9.23 -3.77
C PRO A 51 -10.70 10.55 -4.49
N ILE A 52 -11.74 11.24 -4.95
CA ILE A 52 -11.66 12.49 -5.71
C ILE A 52 -12.62 13.54 -5.15
N TRP A 53 -12.28 14.81 -5.31
CA TRP A 53 -13.16 15.94 -5.04
C TRP A 53 -14.09 16.20 -6.22
N THR A 54 -15.40 16.04 -6.00
CA THR A 54 -16.43 16.15 -7.04
C THR A 54 -17.07 17.54 -7.15
N HIS A 55 -16.90 18.37 -6.13
CA HIS A 55 -17.53 19.68 -6.01
C HIS A 55 -16.66 20.82 -6.56
N LEU A 56 -15.40 20.55 -6.91
CA LEU A 56 -14.47 21.54 -7.45
C LEU A 56 -14.73 21.72 -8.96
N SER A 57 -14.75 22.98 -9.41
CA SER A 57 -15.13 23.38 -10.77
C SER A 57 -14.20 22.89 -11.88
N ASN A 58 -13.04 22.31 -11.54
CA ASN A 58 -12.09 21.69 -12.46
C ASN A 58 -11.93 20.20 -12.11
N THR A 59 -12.30 19.34 -13.08
CA THR A 59 -12.04 17.90 -13.18
C THR A 59 -11.56 17.20 -11.91
N ASN A 60 -12.47 16.53 -11.20
CA ASN A 60 -12.21 15.37 -10.31
C ASN A 60 -10.80 15.33 -9.70
N LYS A 61 -10.43 16.34 -8.93
CA LYS A 61 -9.09 16.44 -8.33
C LYS A 61 -8.90 15.31 -7.32
N ASP A 62 -7.77 14.63 -7.36
CA ASP A 62 -7.43 13.60 -6.37
C ASP A 62 -7.44 14.20 -4.96
N VAL A 63 -8.02 13.45 -4.00
CA VAL A 63 -8.05 13.87 -2.59
C VAL A 63 -6.64 13.84 -2.00
N PHE A 64 -5.85 12.84 -2.39
CA PHE A 64 -4.48 12.64 -1.93
C PHE A 64 -3.49 12.91 -3.05
N ASP A 65 -2.51 13.77 -2.78
CA ASP A 65 -1.37 13.95 -3.66
C ASP A 65 -0.30 12.90 -3.30
N LEU A 66 -0.13 11.91 -4.17
CA LEU A 66 0.89 10.87 -4.04
C LEU A 66 2.07 11.10 -5.01
N SER A 67 2.12 12.25 -5.67
CA SER A 67 3.22 12.59 -6.59
C SER A 67 4.49 13.00 -5.85
N GLN A 68 4.35 13.44 -4.60
CA GLN A 68 5.45 13.74 -3.70
C GLN A 68 5.78 12.54 -2.82
N GLU A 69 7.06 12.39 -2.51
CA GLU A 69 7.50 11.39 -1.55
C GLU A 69 6.81 11.61 -0.20
N ILE A 70 6.25 10.54 0.35
CA ILE A 70 5.57 10.58 1.65
C ILE A 70 6.62 10.38 2.74
N ALA A 71 6.92 11.44 3.48
CA ALA A 71 7.94 11.43 4.50
C ALA A 71 7.63 12.41 5.64
N PRO A 72 8.06 12.12 6.89
CA PRO A 72 7.80 13.00 8.03
C PRO A 72 8.33 14.43 7.84
N GLU A 73 9.39 14.62 7.04
CA GLU A 73 10.01 15.92 6.77
C GLU A 73 9.10 16.86 5.97
N TYR A 74 8.18 16.29 5.18
CA TYR A 74 7.21 17.03 4.38
C TYR A 74 5.87 17.18 5.07
N ASP A 75 5.70 16.61 6.28
CA ASP A 75 4.47 16.65 7.07
C ASP A 75 3.24 16.11 6.31
N ASN A 76 3.48 15.19 5.36
CA ASN A 76 2.48 14.64 4.43
C ASN A 76 2.14 13.16 4.69
N ASP A 77 2.64 12.58 5.78
CA ASP A 77 2.55 11.16 6.18
C ASP A 77 1.36 10.84 7.11
N LYS A 78 0.31 11.68 7.06
CA LYS A 78 -0.85 11.61 7.96
C LYS A 78 -2.03 10.87 7.35
N GLY A 79 -2.74 10.13 8.21
CA GLY A 79 -4.02 9.52 7.90
C GLY A 79 -3.90 8.08 7.37
N GLY A 80 -4.70 7.19 7.96
CA GLY A 80 -4.71 5.77 7.57
C GLY A 80 -5.14 5.53 6.11
N LEU A 81 -6.02 6.35 5.55
CA LEU A 81 -6.48 6.17 4.17
C LEU A 81 -5.37 6.48 3.15
N LYS A 82 -4.57 7.51 3.39
CA LYS A 82 -3.39 7.82 2.56
C LYS A 82 -2.38 6.68 2.62
N GLY A 83 -2.09 6.17 3.82
CA GLY A 83 -1.20 5.03 4.02
C GLY A 83 -1.69 3.75 3.32
N LEU A 84 -3.01 3.47 3.35
CA LEU A 84 -3.60 2.34 2.63
C LEU A 84 -3.47 2.48 1.11
N LEU A 85 -3.72 3.67 0.57
CA LEU A 85 -3.59 3.93 -0.87
C LEU A 85 -2.14 3.81 -1.33
N LEU A 86 -1.19 4.35 -0.56
CA LEU A 86 0.23 4.21 -0.82
C LEU A 86 0.66 2.74 -0.78
N ALA A 87 0.32 2.01 0.28
CA ALA A 87 0.69 0.61 0.43
C ALA A 87 0.12 -0.28 -0.69
N ARG A 88 -1.14 -0.03 -1.09
CA ARG A 88 -1.83 -0.76 -2.17
C ARG A 88 -1.32 -0.41 -3.56
N GLY A 89 -1.04 0.87 -3.79
CA GLY A 89 -0.74 1.40 -5.13
C GLY A 89 -1.98 1.50 -6.02
N GLU A 90 -1.74 1.58 -7.33
CA GLU A 90 -2.78 1.96 -8.32
C GLU A 90 -3.23 0.81 -9.23
N ARG A 91 -2.39 -0.20 -9.43
CA ARG A 91 -2.65 -1.36 -10.30
C ARG A 91 -1.82 -2.56 -9.85
N PRO A 92 -2.16 -3.78 -10.31
CA PRO A 92 -1.25 -4.92 -10.20
C PRO A 92 0.07 -4.64 -10.93
N ALA A 93 1.18 -4.97 -10.29
CA ALA A 93 2.51 -4.91 -10.88
C ALA A 93 2.98 -6.30 -11.35
N ASN A 94 3.90 -6.32 -12.31
CA ASN A 94 4.49 -7.54 -12.87
C ASN A 94 6.00 -7.37 -13.11
N TYR A 95 6.70 -8.40 -13.57
CA TYR A 95 8.16 -8.35 -13.74
C TYR A 95 8.64 -7.26 -14.73
N THR A 96 7.82 -6.84 -15.69
CA THR A 96 8.20 -5.80 -16.66
C THR A 96 8.35 -4.42 -16.01
N ASP A 97 7.69 -4.21 -14.87
CA ASP A 97 7.82 -3.00 -14.05
C ASP A 97 9.20 -2.87 -13.39
N MET A 98 10.01 -3.95 -13.41
CA MET A 98 11.39 -3.97 -12.91
C MET A 98 12.42 -3.74 -14.02
N VAL A 99 12.02 -3.50 -15.27
CA VAL A 99 12.99 -3.32 -16.37
C VAL A 99 13.60 -1.91 -16.33
N ASN A 100 12.81 -0.89 -16.00
CA ASN A 100 13.25 0.49 -15.91
C ASN A 100 13.40 0.92 -14.46
N THR A 101 14.64 1.16 -14.02
CA THR A 101 14.95 1.58 -12.65
C THR A 101 14.23 2.87 -12.24
N ALA A 102 14.17 3.88 -13.11
CA ALA A 102 13.53 5.15 -12.77
C ALA A 102 12.01 5.00 -12.56
N THR A 103 11.33 4.23 -13.40
CA THR A 103 9.91 3.93 -13.23
C THR A 103 9.65 3.08 -12.00
N TYR A 104 10.51 2.09 -11.73
CA TYR A 104 10.41 1.25 -10.54
C TYR A 104 10.53 2.07 -9.25
N GLU A 105 11.57 2.89 -9.12
CA GLU A 105 11.81 3.72 -7.93
C GLU A 105 10.69 4.74 -7.71
N ALA A 106 10.14 5.32 -8.78
CA ALA A 106 9.12 6.36 -8.68
C ALA A 106 7.70 5.83 -8.41
N SER A 107 7.33 4.67 -8.96
CA SER A 107 5.92 4.25 -9.00
C SER A 107 5.64 2.87 -8.41
N ILE A 108 6.65 2.01 -8.28
CA ILE A 108 6.47 0.61 -7.86
C ILE A 108 6.99 0.42 -6.45
N LYS A 109 8.25 0.79 -6.20
CA LYS A 109 8.93 0.67 -4.91
C LYS A 109 8.21 1.35 -3.74
N PRO A 110 7.58 2.55 -3.90
CA PRO A 110 6.87 3.20 -2.81
C PRO A 110 5.65 2.39 -2.31
N SER A 111 5.03 1.62 -3.20
CA SER A 111 3.92 0.73 -2.83
C SER A 111 4.47 -0.63 -2.41
N MET A 112 4.29 -0.96 -1.13
CA MET A 112 4.73 -2.27 -0.62
C MET A 112 4.12 -3.44 -1.39
N ILE A 113 2.83 -3.36 -1.73
CA ILE A 113 2.14 -4.44 -2.45
C ILE A 113 2.61 -4.53 -3.90
N MET A 114 2.68 -3.41 -4.63
CA MET A 114 3.14 -3.44 -6.02
C MET A 114 4.59 -3.89 -6.12
N ASN A 115 5.46 -3.44 -5.20
CA ASN A 115 6.84 -3.89 -5.15
C ASN A 115 6.94 -5.41 -4.93
N THR A 116 6.24 -5.94 -3.93
CA THR A 116 6.20 -7.40 -3.67
C THR A 116 5.63 -8.16 -4.86
N GLN A 117 4.60 -7.66 -5.53
CA GLN A 117 4.03 -8.29 -6.73
C GLN A 117 5.05 -8.35 -7.87
N ALA A 118 5.74 -7.24 -8.17
CA ALA A 118 6.73 -7.19 -9.23
C ALA A 118 7.90 -8.15 -8.98
N GLN A 119 8.44 -8.15 -7.75
CA GLN A 119 9.53 -9.04 -7.34
C GLN A 119 9.12 -10.52 -7.39
N PHE A 120 7.93 -10.85 -6.90
CA PHE A 120 7.40 -12.21 -6.96
C PHE A 120 7.19 -12.67 -8.41
N ASP A 121 6.59 -11.82 -9.23
CA ASP A 121 6.34 -12.13 -10.63
C ASP A 121 7.65 -12.31 -11.42
N ASN A 122 8.70 -11.54 -11.08
CA ASN A 122 10.04 -11.71 -11.64
C ASN A 122 10.70 -13.04 -11.26
N LEU A 123 10.48 -13.52 -10.02
CA LEU A 123 10.90 -14.87 -9.63
C LEU A 123 10.19 -15.94 -10.47
N ILE A 124 8.87 -15.83 -10.61
CA ILE A 124 8.07 -16.78 -11.41
C ILE A 124 8.51 -16.76 -12.87
N HIS A 125 8.67 -15.57 -13.45
CA HIS A 125 9.19 -15.38 -14.80
C HIS A 125 10.57 -16.02 -14.97
N GLY A 126 11.47 -15.80 -14.02
CA GLY A 126 12.81 -16.42 -14.00
C GLY A 126 12.76 -17.94 -13.98
N VAL A 127 11.94 -18.54 -13.11
CA VAL A 127 11.75 -19.99 -13.04
C VAL A 127 11.18 -20.57 -14.34
N VAL A 128 10.12 -19.94 -14.86
CA VAL A 128 9.43 -20.40 -16.08
C VAL A 128 10.35 -20.32 -17.29
N THR A 129 11.01 -19.18 -17.49
CA THR A 129 11.92 -19.01 -18.63
C THR A 129 13.14 -19.92 -18.51
N LEU A 130 13.70 -20.12 -17.32
CA LEU A 130 14.81 -21.06 -17.09
C LEU A 130 14.42 -22.48 -17.49
N ILE A 131 13.31 -23.00 -16.96
CA ILE A 131 12.85 -24.35 -17.24
C ILE A 131 12.52 -24.51 -18.73
N ASN A 132 11.74 -23.58 -19.28
CA ASN A 132 11.33 -23.68 -20.68
C ASN A 132 12.51 -23.48 -21.65
N ASN A 133 13.54 -22.70 -21.31
CA ASN A 133 14.74 -22.56 -22.14
C ASN A 133 15.60 -23.84 -22.13
N VAL A 134 15.49 -24.69 -21.11
CA VAL A 134 16.15 -26.00 -21.10
C VAL A 134 15.36 -27.02 -21.94
N LEU A 135 14.03 -27.03 -21.81
CA LEU A 135 13.17 -28.00 -22.50
C LEU A 135 12.88 -27.64 -23.96
N ALA A 136 12.80 -26.35 -24.24
CA ALA A 136 12.50 -25.78 -25.55
C ALA A 136 13.42 -24.58 -25.83
N PRO A 137 14.74 -24.83 -26.04
CA PRO A 137 15.73 -23.79 -26.29
C PRO A 137 15.46 -23.00 -27.57
N ASN A 138 15.88 -21.74 -27.59
CA ASN A 138 15.82 -20.86 -28.75
C ASN A 138 17.19 -20.80 -29.46
N THR A 139 17.20 -20.74 -30.79
CA THR A 139 18.35 -20.37 -31.60
C THR A 139 18.69 -18.88 -31.41
N GLY A 140 19.90 -18.47 -31.82
CA GLY A 140 20.25 -17.06 -31.94
C GLY A 140 19.36 -16.30 -32.95
N ALA A 141 19.55 -14.99 -33.10
CA ALA A 141 18.68 -14.14 -33.92
C ALA A 141 18.61 -14.59 -35.41
N PRO A 142 17.41 -14.86 -35.96
CA PRO A 142 16.08 -14.72 -35.35
C PRO A 142 15.77 -15.86 -34.37
N LEU A 143 15.17 -15.51 -33.22
CA LEU A 143 14.76 -16.49 -32.20
C LEU A 143 13.76 -17.49 -32.80
N ALA A 144 14.16 -18.75 -32.87
CA ALA A 144 13.35 -19.88 -33.32
C ALA A 144 13.66 -21.10 -32.45
N LEU A 145 12.83 -22.15 -32.50
CA LEU A 145 13.12 -23.39 -31.77
C LEU A 145 14.47 -23.98 -32.22
N ASP A 146 15.38 -24.21 -31.28
CA ASP A 146 16.64 -24.89 -31.54
C ASP A 146 16.43 -26.41 -31.54
N THR A 147 15.98 -26.94 -32.67
CA THR A 147 15.78 -28.38 -32.87
C THR A 147 17.07 -29.20 -32.83
N ALA A 148 18.26 -28.57 -32.87
CA ALA A 148 19.52 -29.31 -32.75
C ALA A 148 19.86 -29.61 -31.29
N ASN A 149 19.51 -28.70 -30.37
CA ASN A 149 19.80 -28.82 -28.94
C ASN A 149 18.57 -29.13 -28.07
N ALA A 150 17.36 -29.03 -28.61
CA ALA A 150 16.15 -29.32 -27.86
C ALA A 150 16.09 -30.81 -27.48
N PRO A 151 15.79 -31.14 -26.21
CA PRO A 151 15.63 -32.51 -25.76
C PRO A 151 14.35 -33.16 -26.32
N TYR A 152 14.27 -34.48 -26.21
CA TYR A 152 13.18 -35.32 -26.70
C TYR A 152 12.33 -35.89 -25.57
N GLY A 153 11.03 -35.93 -25.81
CA GLY A 153 10.08 -36.77 -25.08
C GLY A 153 10.32 -38.26 -25.36
N LEU A 154 9.72 -39.13 -24.55
CA LEU A 154 9.73 -40.58 -24.78
C LEU A 154 8.95 -40.96 -26.04
N ASP A 155 7.95 -40.16 -26.40
CA ASP A 155 7.16 -40.27 -27.64
C ASP A 155 7.92 -39.79 -28.90
N GLY A 156 9.11 -39.20 -28.71
CA GLY A 156 9.92 -38.60 -29.77
C GLY A 156 9.57 -37.15 -30.10
N SER A 157 8.62 -36.53 -29.37
CA SER A 157 8.33 -35.10 -29.48
C SER A 157 9.51 -34.25 -29.03
N GLN A 158 9.59 -33.00 -29.53
CA GLN A 158 10.70 -32.09 -29.26
C GLN A 158 10.19 -30.65 -29.13
N GLY A 159 10.85 -29.85 -28.28
CA GLY A 159 10.56 -28.42 -28.17
C GLY A 159 9.25 -28.08 -27.46
N ILE A 160 8.75 -29.02 -26.64
CA ILE A 160 7.58 -28.81 -25.80
C ILE A 160 8.01 -28.15 -24.50
N GLU A 161 7.46 -26.97 -24.21
CA GLU A 161 7.68 -26.26 -22.96
C GLU A 161 6.83 -26.83 -21.83
N LEU A 162 7.30 -26.72 -20.58
CA LEU A 162 6.57 -27.22 -19.41
C LEU A 162 5.44 -26.26 -19.01
N PHE A 163 5.73 -24.96 -19.03
CA PHE A 163 4.76 -23.91 -18.71
C PHE A 163 4.41 -23.14 -19.96
N ILE A 164 3.12 -23.04 -20.28
CA ILE A 164 2.64 -22.26 -21.43
C ILE A 164 2.01 -20.96 -20.96
N ARG A 165 1.88 -20.00 -21.89
CA ARG A 165 1.03 -18.83 -21.69
C ARG A 165 -0.39 -19.18 -22.14
N LYS A 166 -1.39 -18.88 -21.31
CA LYS A 166 -2.81 -19.24 -21.55
C LYS A 166 -3.34 -18.77 -22.91
N SER A 167 -2.83 -17.64 -23.39
CA SER A 167 -3.37 -16.96 -24.57
C SER A 167 -2.44 -17.01 -25.79
N MET A 168 -1.22 -17.54 -25.66
CA MET A 168 -0.22 -17.46 -26.72
C MET A 168 0.83 -18.58 -26.63
N ASN A 169 0.96 -19.37 -27.69
CA ASN A 169 2.00 -20.39 -27.78
C ASN A 169 3.41 -19.76 -27.79
N ARG A 170 4.41 -20.45 -27.25
CA ARG A 170 5.82 -20.03 -27.33
C ARG A 170 6.31 -19.87 -28.77
N TYR A 171 5.95 -20.80 -29.64
CA TYR A 171 6.32 -20.78 -31.05
C TYR A 171 5.09 -20.67 -31.95
N ASN A 172 5.25 -20.03 -33.10
CA ASN A 172 4.26 -20.04 -34.16
C ASN A 172 4.37 -21.33 -35.02
N ALA A 173 3.51 -21.48 -36.03
CA ALA A 173 3.51 -22.65 -36.91
C ALA A 173 4.80 -22.85 -37.74
N THR A 174 5.67 -21.83 -37.81
CA THR A 174 6.98 -21.88 -38.49
C THR A 174 8.13 -21.99 -37.51
N ASN A 175 7.87 -22.37 -36.24
CA ASN A 175 8.84 -22.51 -35.16
C ASN A 175 9.57 -21.22 -34.76
N GLN A 176 9.05 -20.05 -35.13
CA GLN A 176 9.60 -18.77 -34.67
C GLN A 176 9.08 -18.44 -33.27
N TYR A 177 9.95 -17.90 -32.43
CA TYR A 177 9.61 -17.53 -31.06
C TYR A 177 8.68 -16.31 -31.03
N ASN A 178 7.55 -16.44 -30.35
CA ASN A 178 6.63 -15.34 -30.09
C ASN A 178 7.16 -14.53 -28.90
N VAL A 179 7.91 -13.47 -29.22
CA VAL A 179 8.56 -12.55 -28.28
C VAL A 179 7.53 -11.92 -27.33
N GLU A 180 7.93 -11.76 -26.07
CA GLU A 180 7.14 -11.09 -25.05
C GLU A 180 7.11 -9.58 -25.29
N ASP A 181 5.91 -9.01 -25.31
CA ASP A 181 5.66 -7.59 -25.48
C ASP A 181 5.16 -7.00 -24.14
N PRO A 182 5.93 -6.10 -23.50
CA PRO A 182 5.54 -5.46 -22.23
C PRO A 182 4.18 -4.74 -22.28
N THR A 183 3.72 -4.33 -23.46
CA THR A 183 2.42 -3.66 -23.64
C THR A 183 1.26 -4.63 -23.73
N ASN A 184 1.53 -5.92 -24.00
CA ASN A 184 0.54 -6.97 -24.12
C ASN A 184 0.68 -8.00 -23.00
N VAL A 185 -0.14 -7.86 -21.95
CA VAL A 185 -0.14 -8.74 -20.77
C VAL A 185 -0.31 -10.22 -21.12
N TYR A 186 -1.03 -10.54 -22.20
CA TYR A 186 -1.26 -11.92 -22.64
C TYR A 186 -0.03 -12.58 -23.27
N SER A 187 0.97 -11.78 -23.66
CA SER A 187 2.22 -12.28 -24.22
C SER A 187 3.26 -12.63 -23.15
N LEU A 188 3.05 -12.23 -21.90
CA LEU A 188 4.04 -12.32 -20.83
C LEU A 188 3.99 -13.67 -20.09
N TYR A 189 5.15 -14.21 -19.71
CA TYR A 189 5.26 -15.27 -18.69
C TYR A 189 5.15 -14.69 -17.28
N SER A 190 3.97 -14.20 -16.93
CA SER A 190 3.65 -13.73 -15.58
C SER A 190 2.87 -14.79 -14.80
N ALA A 191 2.90 -14.72 -13.47
CA ALA A 191 2.18 -15.61 -12.57
C ALA A 191 0.67 -15.68 -12.85
N THR A 192 0.09 -14.62 -13.44
CA THR A 192 -1.33 -14.57 -13.81
C THR A 192 -1.65 -15.30 -15.11
N ASN A 193 -0.71 -15.35 -16.04
CA ASN A 193 -0.90 -15.81 -17.42
C ASN A 193 -0.25 -17.17 -17.71
N ILE A 194 0.41 -17.80 -16.74
CA ILE A 194 1.04 -19.11 -16.88
C ILE A 194 0.08 -20.25 -16.54
N GLU A 195 0.29 -21.39 -17.19
CA GLU A 195 -0.29 -22.69 -16.81
C GLU A 195 0.65 -23.83 -17.20
N VAL A 196 0.47 -25.02 -16.61
CA VAL A 196 1.20 -26.22 -17.04
C VAL A 196 0.66 -26.63 -18.40
N ASN A 197 1.56 -26.99 -19.31
CA ASN A 197 1.20 -27.40 -20.67
C ASN A 197 0.14 -28.53 -20.65
N PRO A 198 -1.07 -28.29 -21.17
CA PRO A 198 -2.13 -29.30 -21.21
C PRO A 198 -1.73 -30.55 -21.99
N ASP A 199 -0.89 -30.42 -23.01
CA ASP A 199 -0.40 -31.56 -23.79
C ASP A 199 0.43 -32.51 -22.94
N ILE A 200 1.23 -31.98 -22.01
CA ILE A 200 2.01 -32.77 -21.04
C ILE A 200 1.10 -33.39 -19.98
N LEU A 201 0.03 -32.70 -19.58
CA LEU A 201 -0.93 -33.24 -18.61
C LEU A 201 -1.74 -34.40 -19.19
N MET A 202 -1.99 -34.40 -20.50
CA MET A 202 -2.64 -35.51 -21.19
C MET A 202 -1.69 -36.67 -21.47
N ASP A 203 -0.41 -36.37 -21.74
CA ASP A 203 0.60 -37.36 -22.06
C ASP A 203 1.96 -36.99 -21.46
N TYR A 204 2.34 -37.70 -20.40
CA TYR A 204 3.62 -37.48 -19.72
C TYR A 204 4.84 -37.89 -20.54
N ASP A 205 4.66 -38.70 -21.60
CA ASP A 205 5.76 -39.08 -22.47
C ASP A 205 6.26 -37.89 -23.29
N LYS A 206 5.51 -36.78 -23.35
CA LYS A 206 5.89 -35.52 -24.00
C LYS A 206 6.86 -34.65 -23.19
N ILE A 207 7.19 -35.01 -21.96
CA ILE A 207 8.17 -34.24 -21.18
C ILE A 207 9.56 -34.47 -21.77
N CYS A 208 10.14 -33.43 -22.37
CA CYS A 208 11.40 -33.50 -23.09
C CYS A 208 12.62 -33.58 -22.15
N LEU A 209 12.96 -34.77 -21.65
CA LEU A 209 14.09 -34.98 -20.71
C LEU A 209 15.28 -35.75 -21.29
N ASN A 210 15.15 -36.34 -22.49
CA ASN A 210 16.20 -37.18 -23.06
C ASN A 210 16.99 -36.40 -24.13
N LYS A 211 18.31 -36.49 -24.16
CA LYS A 211 19.08 -35.85 -25.26
C LYS A 211 18.87 -36.55 -26.60
N ASN A 212 18.65 -37.86 -26.56
CA ASN A 212 18.38 -38.70 -27.72
C ASN A 212 17.05 -39.42 -27.56
N VAL A 213 16.36 -39.68 -28.67
CA VAL A 213 15.10 -40.42 -28.70
C VAL A 213 15.25 -41.80 -28.02
N SER A 214 14.30 -42.14 -27.15
CA SER A 214 14.20 -43.43 -26.44
C SER A 214 15.36 -43.80 -25.50
N ASN A 215 16.23 -42.85 -25.12
CA ASN A 215 17.29 -43.10 -24.13
C ASN A 215 16.83 -42.75 -22.70
N VAL A 216 16.01 -43.62 -22.11
CA VAL A 216 15.37 -43.42 -20.79
C VAL A 216 16.37 -43.29 -19.63
N SER A 217 17.62 -43.71 -19.82
CA SER A 217 18.68 -43.63 -18.79
C SER A 217 19.45 -42.30 -18.82
N ASP A 218 19.15 -41.40 -19.76
CA ASP A 218 19.83 -40.12 -19.90
C ASP A 218 19.37 -39.13 -18.83
N ASN A 219 20.30 -38.61 -18.06
CA ASN A 219 20.05 -37.57 -17.06
C ASN A 219 20.72 -36.23 -17.40
N SER A 220 21.33 -36.11 -18.58
CA SER A 220 22.13 -34.94 -18.95
C SER A 220 21.32 -33.64 -19.00
N VAL A 221 20.07 -33.70 -19.48
CA VAL A 221 19.13 -32.55 -19.52
C VAL A 221 18.77 -32.11 -18.10
N ILE A 222 18.52 -33.06 -17.20
CA ILE A 222 18.21 -32.78 -15.79
C ILE A 222 19.43 -32.16 -15.11
N GLN A 223 20.65 -32.68 -15.35
CA GLN A 223 21.88 -32.08 -14.82
C GLN A 223 22.09 -30.66 -15.36
N SER A 224 21.77 -30.41 -16.64
CA SER A 224 21.80 -29.06 -17.21
C SER A 224 20.80 -28.13 -16.53
N MET A 225 19.57 -28.61 -16.27
CA MET A 225 18.55 -27.85 -15.54
C MET A 225 18.99 -27.51 -14.11
N ILE A 226 19.58 -28.46 -13.40
CA ILE A 226 20.14 -28.25 -12.05
C ILE A 226 21.28 -27.22 -12.11
N GLY A 227 22.17 -27.31 -13.10
CA GLY A 227 23.22 -26.33 -13.31
C GLY A 227 22.67 -24.92 -13.57
N LYS A 228 21.68 -24.81 -14.47
CA LYS A 228 21.00 -23.53 -14.76
C LYS A 228 20.30 -22.96 -13.54
N TRP A 229 19.74 -23.78 -12.66
CA TRP A 229 19.13 -23.34 -11.41
C TRP A 229 20.09 -22.59 -10.48
N GLN A 230 21.39 -22.92 -10.55
CA GLN A 230 22.43 -22.29 -9.75
C GLN A 230 23.00 -21.02 -10.41
N GLU A 231 22.72 -20.79 -11.70
CA GLU A 231 23.20 -19.61 -12.41
C GLU A 231 22.43 -18.35 -11.99
N PRO A 232 23.10 -17.19 -11.93
CA PRO A 232 22.46 -15.94 -11.59
C PRO A 232 21.55 -15.45 -12.73
N PHE A 233 20.28 -15.13 -12.41
CA PHE A 233 19.29 -14.69 -13.41
C PHE A 233 18.93 -13.20 -13.28
N SER A 234 18.65 -12.72 -12.06
CA SER A 234 18.11 -11.37 -11.83
C SER A 234 18.50 -10.83 -10.45
N SER A 235 18.35 -9.53 -10.25
CA SER A 235 18.54 -8.84 -8.98
C SER A 235 17.19 -8.55 -8.32
N ILE A 236 17.15 -8.44 -6.99
CA ILE A 236 15.91 -8.15 -6.24
C ILE A 236 15.33 -6.77 -6.56
N GLU A 237 16.18 -5.79 -6.84
CA GLU A 237 15.81 -4.47 -7.34
C GLU A 237 16.58 -4.14 -8.62
N PRO A 238 15.99 -3.39 -9.56
CA PRO A 238 16.69 -2.95 -10.76
C PRO A 238 17.81 -1.96 -10.45
N GLY A 239 18.92 -2.06 -11.17
CA GLY A 239 20.09 -1.19 -11.00
C GLY A 239 21.15 -1.74 -10.03
N LEU A 240 20.88 -2.85 -9.34
CA LEU A 240 21.89 -3.59 -8.60
C LEU A 240 22.81 -4.36 -9.57
N SER A 241 24.12 -4.35 -9.30
CA SER A 241 25.11 -5.04 -10.14
C SER A 241 25.15 -6.55 -9.89
N THR A 242 24.80 -6.98 -8.69
CA THR A 242 24.80 -8.40 -8.30
C THR A 242 23.51 -9.06 -8.74
N LYS A 243 23.64 -10.09 -9.57
CA LYS A 243 22.54 -10.99 -9.92
C LYS A 243 22.56 -12.20 -8.98
N LEU A 244 21.38 -12.67 -8.63
CA LEU A 244 21.14 -13.78 -7.72
C LEU A 244 20.66 -15.00 -8.50
N ASN A 245 20.96 -16.20 -8.01
CA ASN A 245 20.28 -17.41 -8.49
C ASN A 245 18.86 -17.51 -7.89
N ILE A 246 18.10 -18.52 -8.30
CA ILE A 246 16.68 -18.67 -7.90
C ILE A 246 16.52 -18.80 -6.37
N ASN A 247 17.39 -19.57 -5.72
CA ASN A 247 17.30 -19.81 -4.27
C ASN A 247 17.68 -18.56 -3.47
N GLU A 248 18.75 -17.89 -3.87
CA GLU A 248 19.20 -16.62 -3.29
C GLU A 248 18.14 -15.53 -3.46
N TYR A 249 17.55 -15.42 -4.66
CA TYR A 249 16.48 -14.47 -4.93
C TYR A 249 15.28 -14.69 -4.01
N TYR A 250 14.82 -15.95 -3.88
CA TYR A 250 13.71 -16.27 -2.98
C TYR A 250 14.04 -15.97 -1.51
N HIS A 251 15.26 -16.28 -1.08
CA HIS A 251 15.72 -15.95 0.27
C HIS A 251 15.71 -14.43 0.52
N ASP A 252 16.24 -13.64 -0.41
CA ASP A 252 16.30 -12.19 -0.31
C ASP A 252 14.91 -11.55 -0.41
N PHE A 253 14.03 -12.09 -1.25
CA PHE A 253 12.63 -11.67 -1.36
C PHE A 253 11.88 -11.83 -0.02
N ILE A 254 11.94 -13.01 0.59
CA ILE A 254 11.30 -13.27 1.89
C ILE A 254 11.95 -12.44 3.00
N SER A 255 13.28 -12.33 2.98
CA SER A 255 14.02 -11.51 3.95
C SER A 255 13.67 -10.03 3.83
N GLY A 256 13.50 -9.52 2.61
CA GLY A 256 13.06 -8.16 2.33
C GLY A 256 11.69 -7.86 2.93
N ILE A 257 10.70 -8.73 2.69
CA ILE A 257 9.36 -8.61 3.28
C ILE A 257 9.44 -8.66 4.82
N GLY A 258 10.23 -9.58 5.37
CA GLY A 258 10.42 -9.70 6.82
C GLY A 258 11.02 -8.44 7.44
N ASN A 259 12.04 -7.86 6.81
CA ASN A 259 12.70 -6.64 7.27
C ASN A 259 11.76 -5.43 7.22
N VAL A 260 11.01 -5.26 6.13
CA VAL A 260 10.01 -4.19 5.99
C VAL A 260 8.90 -4.36 7.04
N GLY A 261 8.40 -5.58 7.22
CA GLY A 261 7.39 -5.89 8.24
C GLY A 261 7.86 -5.56 9.66
N ASN A 262 9.07 -5.99 10.02
CA ASN A 262 9.66 -5.71 11.33
C ASN A 262 9.90 -4.20 11.55
N SER A 263 10.40 -3.49 10.54
CA SER A 263 10.59 -2.03 10.60
C SER A 263 9.26 -1.30 10.81
N SER A 264 8.23 -1.64 10.03
CA SER A 264 6.89 -1.06 10.15
C SER A 264 6.24 -1.38 11.48
N TYR A 265 6.38 -2.60 12.00
CA TYR A 265 5.88 -2.98 13.33
C TYR A 265 6.50 -2.13 14.44
N ASN A 266 7.83 -1.95 14.41
CA ASN A 266 8.52 -1.10 15.38
C ASN A 266 8.07 0.36 15.30
N LYS A 267 7.83 0.88 14.08
CA LYS A 267 7.30 2.24 13.89
C LYS A 267 5.91 2.39 14.50
N VAL A 268 4.99 1.45 14.23
CA VAL A 268 3.62 1.47 14.80
C VAL A 268 3.67 1.41 16.32
N SER A 269 4.44 0.48 16.89
CA SER A 269 4.60 0.36 18.35
C SER A 269 5.10 1.65 19.01
N ASN A 270 6.12 2.29 18.42
CA ASN A 270 6.63 3.57 18.92
C ASN A 270 5.59 4.70 18.82
N GLN A 271 4.83 4.75 17.73
CA GLN A 271 3.80 5.76 17.51
C GLN A 271 2.61 5.59 18.47
N GLU A 272 2.23 4.35 18.78
CA GLU A 272 1.20 4.03 19.77
C GLU A 272 1.63 4.51 21.17
N LEU A 273 2.88 4.22 21.57
CA LEU A 273 3.42 4.68 22.84
C LEU A 273 3.44 6.21 22.94
N MET A 274 3.86 6.91 21.88
CA MET A 274 3.85 8.37 21.84
C MET A 274 2.42 8.94 21.95
N THR A 275 1.47 8.34 21.23
CA THR A 275 0.06 8.73 21.27
C THR A 275 -0.51 8.55 22.67
N MET A 276 -0.22 7.42 23.34
CA MET A 276 -0.62 7.18 24.73
C MET A 276 -0.04 8.21 25.70
N GLN A 277 1.22 8.60 25.53
CA GLN A 277 1.85 9.62 26.37
C GLN A 277 1.17 10.98 26.21
N ILE A 278 0.88 11.39 24.97
CA ILE A 278 0.16 12.63 24.67
C ILE A 278 -1.26 12.58 25.24
N GLU A 279 -1.96 11.46 25.11
CA GLU A 279 -3.31 11.30 25.64
C GLU A 279 -3.34 11.40 27.17
N ASN A 280 -2.34 10.82 27.84
CA ASN A 280 -2.17 10.94 29.29
C ASN A 280 -1.88 12.38 29.72
N GLN A 281 -1.05 13.12 28.97
CA GLN A 281 -0.79 14.54 29.23
C GLN A 281 -2.04 15.40 28.99
N ARG A 282 -2.76 15.13 27.89
CA ARG A 282 -4.04 15.78 27.58
C ARG A 282 -5.02 15.55 28.72
N SER A 283 -5.22 14.30 29.11
CA SER A 283 -6.07 13.93 30.25
C SER A 283 -5.60 14.58 31.54
N SER A 284 -4.30 14.68 31.82
CA SER A 284 -3.81 15.36 33.03
C SER A 284 -4.10 16.87 33.05
N ASN A 285 -4.19 17.52 31.88
CA ASN A 285 -4.45 18.96 31.78
C ASN A 285 -5.94 19.28 31.65
N THR A 286 -6.72 18.42 30.99
CA THR A 286 -8.16 18.61 30.77
C THR A 286 -9.03 17.90 31.80
N ALA A 287 -8.48 16.93 32.53
CA ALA A 287 -9.19 16.33 33.65
C ALA A 287 -9.34 17.39 34.73
N VAL A 288 -10.60 17.76 34.94
CA VAL A 288 -11.01 18.59 36.04
C VAL A 288 -10.92 17.75 37.32
N SER A 289 -10.11 18.18 38.28
CA SER A 289 -10.01 17.50 39.57
C SER A 289 -11.33 17.64 40.33
N SER A 290 -11.96 16.52 40.69
CA SER A 290 -13.22 16.54 41.46
C SER A 290 -13.05 17.23 42.82
N ASP A 291 -11.86 17.20 43.39
CA ASP A 291 -11.54 17.89 44.64
C ASP A 291 -11.38 19.40 44.42
N GLU A 292 -10.85 19.83 43.28
CA GLU A 292 -10.76 21.24 42.91
C GLU A 292 -12.14 21.82 42.59
N GLU A 293 -12.98 21.09 41.86
CA GLU A 293 -14.39 21.48 41.63
C GLU A 293 -15.19 21.52 42.92
N LEU A 294 -14.99 20.55 43.82
CA LEU A 294 -15.63 20.57 45.13
C LEU A 294 -15.15 21.77 45.97
N SER A 295 -13.84 22.05 45.98
CA SER A 295 -13.28 23.22 46.65
C SER A 295 -13.81 24.53 46.07
N ASN A 296 -13.90 24.64 44.73
CA ASN A 296 -14.48 25.78 44.04
C ASN A 296 -15.98 25.91 44.34
N MET A 297 -16.74 24.80 44.34
CA MET A 297 -18.15 24.78 44.74
C MET A 297 -18.33 25.28 46.17
N ILE A 298 -17.54 24.77 47.12
CA ILE A 298 -17.56 25.20 48.52
C ILE A 298 -17.22 26.70 48.63
N LYS A 299 -16.20 27.17 47.91
CA LYS A 299 -15.81 28.58 47.86
C LYS A 299 -16.93 29.47 47.30
N PHE A 300 -17.55 29.08 46.19
CA PHE A 300 -18.68 29.81 45.60
C PHE A 300 -19.91 29.77 46.50
N GLN A 301 -20.17 28.65 47.19
CA GLN A 301 -21.25 28.53 48.17
C GLN A 301 -21.01 29.45 49.37
N HIS A 302 -19.79 29.51 49.91
CA HIS A 302 -19.43 30.44 50.99
C HIS A 302 -19.49 31.90 50.55
N ALA A 303 -19.00 32.23 49.35
CA ALA A 303 -19.08 33.57 48.79
C ALA A 303 -20.54 34.00 48.56
N TYR A 304 -21.39 33.10 48.06
CA TYR A 304 -22.82 33.34 47.90
C TYR A 304 -23.51 33.57 49.26
N ASN A 305 -23.24 32.72 50.25
CA ASN A 305 -23.78 32.89 51.60
C ASN A 305 -23.31 34.20 52.25
N ALA A 306 -22.06 34.61 52.06
CA ALA A 306 -21.54 35.88 52.55
C ALA A 306 -22.19 37.07 51.84
N ALA A 307 -22.35 37.03 50.51
CA ALA A 307 -23.03 38.06 49.74
C ALA A 307 -24.51 38.18 50.12
N ALA A 308 -25.22 37.05 50.30
CA ALA A 308 -26.59 37.03 50.79
C ALA A 308 -26.70 37.68 52.17
N LYS A 309 -25.73 37.43 53.06
CA LYS A 309 -25.69 38.08 54.37
C LYS A 309 -25.44 39.59 54.29
N VAL A 310 -24.57 40.05 53.39
CA VAL A 310 -24.37 41.48 53.12
C VAL A 310 -25.67 42.12 52.60
N ILE A 311 -26.38 41.46 51.68
CA ILE A 311 -27.67 41.94 51.19
C ILE A 311 -28.69 42.02 52.34
N SER A 312 -28.80 40.99 53.19
CA SER A 312 -29.70 41.05 54.35
C SER A 312 -29.33 42.15 55.35
N VAL A 313 -28.04 42.40 55.58
CA VAL A 313 -27.60 43.50 56.45
C VAL A 313 -27.90 44.86 55.81
N LEU A 314 -27.71 45.01 54.50
CA LEU A 314 -28.10 46.21 53.77
C LEU A 314 -29.61 46.42 53.81
N ASP A 315 -30.41 45.37 53.66
CA ASP A 315 -31.87 45.40 53.76
C ASP A 315 -32.31 45.86 55.16
N GLN A 316 -31.70 45.32 56.22
CA GLN A 316 -31.91 45.76 57.60
C GLN A 316 -31.47 47.21 57.85
N MET A 317 -30.35 47.65 57.25
CA MET A 317 -29.90 49.04 57.36
C MET A 317 -30.83 50.00 56.62
N ILE A 318 -31.33 49.63 55.44
CA ILE A 318 -32.33 50.39 54.70
C ILE A 318 -33.62 50.46 55.53
N GLU A 319 -34.08 49.34 56.07
CA GLU A 319 -35.26 49.29 56.93
C GLU A 319 -35.08 50.18 58.17
N GLN A 320 -33.93 50.12 58.84
CA GLN A 320 -33.62 50.97 59.99
C GLN A 320 -33.58 52.46 59.62
N VAL A 321 -32.98 52.82 58.48
CA VAL A 321 -32.96 54.21 57.99
C VAL A 321 -34.39 54.69 57.68
N VAL A 322 -35.21 53.85 57.05
CA VAL A 322 -36.62 54.15 56.75
C VAL A 322 -37.45 54.31 58.03
N GLN A 323 -37.30 53.42 59.00
CA GLN A 323 -38.02 53.49 60.27
C GLN A 323 -37.57 54.66 61.14
N SER A 324 -36.26 54.97 61.18
CA SER A 324 -35.71 56.04 62.01
C SER A 324 -35.89 57.45 61.44
N LEU A 325 -35.85 57.63 60.11
CA LEU A 325 -36.12 58.93 59.47
C LEU A 325 -37.61 59.16 59.20
N GLY A 326 -38.40 58.10 59.02
CA GLY A 326 -39.85 58.18 58.77
C GLY A 326 -40.69 58.61 59.97
N LEU A 327 -40.15 58.55 61.20
CA LEU A 327 -40.85 58.94 62.44
C LEU A 327 -40.82 60.45 62.73
N VAL A 328 -40.10 61.27 61.94
CA VAL A 328 -40.05 62.74 62.13
C VAL A 328 -41.16 63.47 61.33
N GLY A 329 -42.01 62.72 60.62
CA GLY A 329 -43.10 63.26 59.79
C GLY A 329 -44.52 63.07 60.35
N ARG A 330 -44.71 63.00 61.67
CA ARG A 330 -46.03 63.05 62.32
C ARG A 330 -46.04 63.92 63.56
#